data_AF-A0A0F8Z6C0-F1
#
_entry.id   AF-A0A0F8Z6C0-F1
#
_cell.length_a   1.000
_cell.length_b   1.000
_cell.length_c   1.000
_cell.angle_alpha   90.00
_cell.angle_beta   90.00
_cell.angle_gamma   90.00
#
_symmetry.space_group_name_H-M   'P 1'
#
loop_
_entity.id
_entity.type
_entity.pdbx_description
1 polymer ?
#
loop_
_entity_poly.entity_id
_entity_poly.type
_entity_poly.pdbx_seq_one_letter_code
_entity_poly.pdbx_strand_id
1 'polypeptide(L)'
;MNLGKQIIPKTAKGAFWLSFWLCLLVCLFIIFVISPLTGLSKHFGKANDGYIQIARSLAHGHGYVFEEGGPAVFHRPPLYPFLLVPITFLPDFYQRPALILMQSVMVGFIGALLFQIARRLFNISTAKAAVIIFLLYPWVYWNAKNPMTPILQGLLYTLFAVLLCNELFDTDNQSDLSTYKTKSRTR
;
A
#
# COMPACT_ATOMS: atom_id res chain seq x y z
N MET A 1 6.92 26.97 -20.76
CA MET A 1 6.35 25.61 -20.74
C MET A 1 5.97 25.27 -19.30
N ASN A 2 4.68 25.15 -18.99
CA ASN A 2 4.17 25.16 -17.61
C ASN A 2 4.18 23.74 -17.00
N LEU A 3 5.37 23.19 -16.70
CA LEU A 3 5.54 21.83 -16.17
C LEU A 3 4.82 21.62 -14.81
N GLY A 4 4.61 22.68 -14.03
CA GLY A 4 4.03 22.59 -12.68
C GLY A 4 2.57 22.14 -12.62
N LYS A 5 1.78 22.25 -13.71
CA LYS A 5 0.33 21.93 -13.68
C LYS A 5 -0.01 20.46 -13.94
N GLN A 6 0.95 19.61 -14.33
CA GLN A 6 0.66 18.21 -14.72
C GLN A 6 0.96 17.16 -13.64
N ILE A 7 1.70 17.50 -12.59
CA ILE A 7 2.15 16.52 -11.58
C ILE A 7 1.00 16.11 -10.65
N ILE A 8 0.02 17.00 -10.43
CA ILE A 8 -1.08 16.77 -9.48
C ILE A 8 -2.15 15.86 -10.12
N PRO A 9 -2.53 14.75 -9.45
CA PRO A 9 -3.45 13.79 -10.01
C PRO A 9 -4.84 14.39 -10.19
N LYS A 10 -5.45 14.13 -11.34
CA LYS A 10 -6.86 14.49 -11.64
C LYS A 10 -7.79 13.28 -11.59
N THR A 11 -7.21 12.08 -11.56
CA THR A 11 -7.93 10.79 -11.61
C THR A 11 -7.29 9.82 -10.62
N ALA A 12 -8.03 8.78 -10.23
CA ALA A 12 -7.50 7.72 -9.38
C ALA A 12 -6.29 7.01 -10.00
N LYS A 13 -6.29 6.82 -11.33
CA LYS A 13 -5.14 6.29 -12.09
C LYS A 13 -3.92 7.21 -11.98
N GLY A 14 -4.13 8.53 -12.05
CA GLY A 14 -3.05 9.49 -11.84
C GLY A 14 -2.49 9.43 -10.41
N ALA A 15 -3.36 9.30 -9.42
CA ALA A 15 -2.95 9.14 -8.02
C ALA A 15 -2.16 7.84 -7.80
N PHE A 16 -2.59 6.74 -8.43
CA PHE A 16 -1.84 5.48 -8.42
C PHE A 16 -0.40 5.66 -8.90
N TRP A 17 -0.22 6.19 -10.11
CA TRP A 17 1.11 6.29 -10.71
C TRP A 17 2.00 7.28 -9.97
N LEU A 18 1.45 8.41 -9.50
CA LEU A 18 2.20 9.35 -8.68
C LEU A 18 2.70 8.68 -7.39
N SER A 19 1.80 8.02 -6.65
CA SER A 19 2.15 7.36 -5.39
C SER A 19 3.13 6.21 -5.60
N PHE A 20 2.93 5.40 -6.64
CA PHE A 20 3.82 4.30 -7.03
C PHE A 20 5.23 4.80 -7.34
N TRP A 21 5.37 5.73 -8.29
CA TRP A 21 6.67 6.18 -8.75
C TRP A 21 7.41 6.97 -7.68
N LEU A 22 6.70 7.82 -6.93
CA LEU A 22 7.34 8.57 -5.85
C LEU A 22 7.84 7.62 -4.75
N CYS A 23 7.03 6.65 -4.33
CA CYS A 23 7.44 5.64 -3.34
C CYS A 23 8.66 4.86 -3.84
N LEU A 24 8.60 4.34 -5.07
CA LEU A 24 9.68 3.55 -5.66
C LEU A 24 10.98 4.35 -5.72
N LEU A 25 10.95 5.55 -6.30
CA LEU A 25 12.16 6.37 -6.49
C LEU A 25 12.75 6.82 -5.17
N VAL A 26 11.92 7.27 -4.22
CA VAL A 26 12.40 7.70 -2.90
C VAL A 26 13.00 6.52 -2.13
N CYS A 27 12.35 5.35 -2.12
CA CYS A 27 12.88 4.18 -1.43
C CYS A 27 14.18 3.66 -2.07
N LEU A 28 14.26 3.60 -3.41
CA LEU A 28 15.49 3.23 -4.13
C LEU A 28 16.62 4.22 -3.84
N PHE A 29 16.32 5.53 -3.85
CA PHE A 29 17.29 6.55 -3.49
C PHE A 29 17.80 6.39 -2.04
N ILE A 30 16.89 6.12 -1.08
CA ILE A 30 17.27 5.86 0.31
C ILE A 30 18.22 4.66 0.41
N ILE A 31 17.93 3.55 -0.28
CA ILE A 31 18.74 2.33 -0.14
C ILE A 31 20.07 2.38 -0.90
N PHE A 32 20.13 3.02 -2.06
CA PHE A 32 21.33 3.04 -2.90
C PHE A 32 22.21 4.27 -2.71
N VAL A 33 21.66 5.37 -2.19
CA VAL A 33 22.41 6.62 -2.00
C VAL A 33 22.56 6.94 -0.52
N ILE A 34 21.45 7.09 0.21
CA ILE A 34 21.50 7.56 1.61
C ILE A 34 22.11 6.49 2.54
N SER A 35 21.69 5.24 2.42
CA SER A 35 22.11 4.17 3.34
C SER A 35 23.62 3.89 3.28
N PRO A 36 24.26 3.82 2.09
CA PRO A 36 25.73 3.69 2.01
C PRO A 36 26.47 4.91 2.55
N LEU A 37 26.01 6.13 2.24
CA LEU A 37 26.67 7.38 2.69
C LEU A 37 26.61 7.57 4.20
N THR A 38 25.55 7.10 4.85
CA THR A 38 25.34 7.24 6.30
C THR A 38 25.87 6.07 7.12
N GLY A 39 26.31 4.99 6.47
CA GLY A 39 26.69 3.75 7.16
C GLY A 39 25.51 3.02 7.82
N LEU A 40 24.27 3.46 7.60
CA LEU A 40 23.05 2.89 8.20
C LEU A 40 22.55 1.63 7.47
N SER A 41 23.43 0.91 6.78
CA SER A 41 23.10 -0.30 6.02
C SER A 41 22.76 -1.46 6.96
N LYS A 42 21.57 -1.44 7.55
CA LYS A 42 21.04 -2.58 8.31
C LYS A 42 20.90 -3.79 7.39
N HIS A 43 21.40 -4.93 7.86
CA HIS A 43 21.17 -6.23 7.22
C HIS A 43 19.67 -6.44 7.01
N PHE A 44 19.31 -6.87 5.80
CA PHE A 44 17.94 -7.16 5.44
C PHE A 44 17.44 -8.34 6.29
N GLY A 45 16.38 -8.12 7.07
CA GLY A 45 15.69 -9.15 7.85
C GLY A 45 15.93 -9.14 9.36
N LYS A 46 17.18 -9.26 9.83
CA LYS A 46 17.46 -9.41 11.28
C LYS A 46 16.99 -8.24 12.16
N ALA A 47 16.83 -7.05 11.59
CA ALA A 47 16.44 -5.84 12.32
C ALA A 47 14.99 -5.36 12.06
N ASN A 48 14.18 -6.10 11.30
CA ASN A 48 12.88 -5.64 10.78
C ASN A 48 11.74 -6.62 11.12
N ASP A 49 11.36 -6.67 12.41
CA ASP A 49 10.20 -7.41 12.96
C ASP A 49 10.12 -8.93 12.75
N GLY A 50 11.02 -9.52 11.97
CA GLY A 50 11.10 -10.98 11.77
C GLY A 50 10.28 -11.52 10.60
N TYR A 51 9.55 -10.68 9.87
CA TYR A 51 8.60 -11.14 8.83
C TYR A 51 9.29 -11.88 7.67
N ILE A 52 10.48 -11.45 7.24
CA ILE A 52 11.22 -12.14 6.17
C ILE A 52 11.82 -13.47 6.67
N GLN A 53 12.14 -13.60 7.95
CA GLN A 53 12.57 -14.86 8.56
C GLN A 53 11.44 -15.88 8.54
N ILE A 54 10.23 -15.46 8.95
CA ILE A 54 9.04 -16.31 8.87
C ILE A 54 8.78 -16.72 7.42
N ALA A 55 8.89 -15.79 6.47
CA ALA A 55 8.73 -16.10 5.04
C ALA A 55 9.76 -17.13 4.54
N ARG A 56 11.02 -17.04 5.00
CA ARG A 56 12.07 -18.03 4.68
C ARG A 56 11.75 -19.38 5.29
N SER A 57 11.33 -19.45 6.56
CA SER A 57 10.91 -20.70 7.20
C SER A 57 9.75 -21.36 6.46
N LEU A 58 8.76 -20.57 6.04
CA LEU A 58 7.64 -21.06 5.23
C LEU A 58 8.11 -21.61 3.88
N ALA A 59 9.02 -20.90 3.20
CA ALA A 59 9.56 -21.31 1.90
C ALA A 59 10.33 -22.64 1.96
N HIS A 60 10.97 -22.93 3.09
CA HIS A 60 11.72 -24.18 3.32
C HIS A 60 10.88 -25.30 3.96
N GLY A 61 9.59 -25.05 4.25
CA GLY A 61 8.72 -26.05 4.87
C GLY A 61 8.91 -26.22 6.38
N HIS A 62 9.60 -25.30 7.05
CA HIS A 62 9.82 -25.34 8.51
C HIS A 62 8.59 -24.87 9.32
N GLY A 63 7.55 -24.37 8.64
CA GLY A 63 6.34 -23.85 9.26
C GLY A 63 6.46 -22.37 9.66
N TYR A 64 5.53 -21.91 10.50
CA TYR A 64 5.40 -20.51 10.89
C TYR A 64 6.27 -20.17 12.11
N VAL A 65 7.59 -20.24 11.91
CA VAL A 65 8.65 -20.11 12.93
C VAL A 65 9.72 -19.09 12.49
N PHE A 66 10.49 -18.51 13.42
CA PHE A 66 11.60 -17.61 13.07
C PHE A 66 12.83 -18.37 12.55
N GLU A 67 13.08 -19.54 13.11
CA GLU A 67 14.17 -20.46 12.73
C GLU A 67 13.69 -21.90 12.82
N GLU A 68 14.39 -22.80 12.13
CA GLU A 68 14.08 -24.24 12.13
C GLU A 68 14.13 -24.82 13.56
N GLY A 69 13.09 -25.58 13.92
CA GLY A 69 12.94 -26.14 15.28
C GLY A 69 12.56 -25.11 16.36
N GLY A 70 12.42 -23.83 16.01
CA GLY A 70 12.00 -22.78 16.93
C GLY A 70 10.50 -22.83 17.29
N PRO A 71 10.05 -22.04 18.28
CA PRO A 71 8.64 -21.97 18.66
C PRO A 71 7.79 -21.32 17.56
N ALA A 72 6.53 -21.75 17.46
CA ALA A 72 5.56 -21.16 16.55
C ALA A 72 5.28 -19.68 16.89
N VAL A 73 5.22 -18.84 15.85
CA VAL A 73 5.03 -17.40 16.00
C VAL A 73 3.54 -17.06 15.95
N PHE A 74 2.90 -16.76 17.08
CA PHE A 74 1.46 -16.45 17.09
C PHE A 74 1.13 -14.94 17.08
N HIS A 75 2.11 -14.08 17.36
CA HIS A 75 1.90 -12.64 17.53
C HIS A 75 2.06 -11.83 16.22
N ARG A 76 2.27 -12.51 15.08
CA ARG A 76 2.47 -11.88 13.76
C ARG A 76 1.41 -12.38 12.78
N PRO A 77 0.64 -11.50 12.13
CA PRO A 77 -0.38 -11.91 11.15
C PRO A 77 0.24 -12.68 9.97
N PRO A 78 -0.33 -13.82 9.54
CA PRO A 78 0.29 -14.72 8.58
C PRO A 78 0.34 -14.20 7.15
N LEU A 79 -0.62 -13.37 6.76
CA LEU A 79 -0.78 -12.94 5.37
C LEU A 79 0.48 -12.26 4.81
N TYR A 80 1.17 -11.45 5.62
CA TYR A 80 2.33 -10.71 5.14
C TYR A 80 3.57 -11.59 4.90
N PRO A 81 3.99 -12.48 5.83
CA PRO A 81 4.99 -13.52 5.51
C PRO A 81 4.68 -14.33 4.26
N PHE A 82 3.44 -14.77 4.08
CA PHE A 82 3.05 -15.53 2.88
C PHE A 82 3.28 -14.72 1.61
N LEU A 83 2.95 -13.42 1.62
CA LEU A 83 3.19 -12.53 0.49
C LEU A 83 4.70 -12.33 0.21
N LEU A 84 5.56 -12.48 1.21
CA LEU A 84 7.02 -12.34 1.07
C LEU A 84 7.71 -13.62 0.56
N VAL A 85 7.06 -14.79 0.60
CA VAL A 85 7.66 -16.08 0.19
C VAL A 85 8.29 -16.03 -1.22
N PRO A 86 7.65 -15.47 -2.27
CA PRO A 86 8.29 -15.38 -3.59
C PRO A 86 9.61 -14.60 -3.59
N ILE A 87 9.72 -13.58 -2.72
CA ILE A 87 10.92 -12.74 -2.62
C ILE A 87 12.08 -13.53 -2.02
N THR A 88 11.82 -14.52 -1.14
CA THR A 88 12.90 -15.27 -0.48
C THR A 88 13.66 -16.20 -1.43
N PHE A 89 13.11 -16.50 -2.61
CA PHE A 89 13.80 -17.27 -3.65
C PHE A 89 14.75 -16.43 -4.51
N LEU A 90 14.71 -15.09 -4.38
CA LEU A 90 15.63 -14.22 -5.09
C LEU A 90 17.00 -14.17 -4.39
N PRO A 91 18.10 -14.00 -5.14
CA PRO A 91 19.41 -13.71 -4.54
C PRO A 91 19.31 -12.50 -3.60
N ASP A 92 20.06 -12.53 -2.48
CA ASP A 92 19.96 -11.53 -1.41
C ASP A 92 20.04 -10.07 -1.89
N PHE A 93 20.86 -9.81 -2.91
CA PHE A 93 20.98 -8.48 -3.53
C PHE A 93 19.66 -7.95 -4.13
N TYR A 94 18.82 -8.84 -4.65
CA TYR A 94 17.54 -8.48 -5.30
C TYR A 94 16.34 -8.50 -4.35
N GLN A 95 16.45 -9.11 -3.16
CA GLN A 95 15.31 -9.22 -2.24
C GLN A 95 14.76 -7.86 -1.79
N ARG A 96 15.64 -6.92 -1.43
CA ARG A 96 15.23 -5.59 -0.97
C ARG A 96 14.63 -4.72 -2.09
N PRO A 97 15.23 -4.63 -3.30
CA PRO A 97 14.57 -3.98 -4.43
C PRO A 97 13.22 -4.59 -4.81
N ALA A 98 13.11 -5.93 -4.81
CA ALA A 98 11.84 -6.62 -5.11
C ALA A 98 10.76 -6.30 -4.07
N LEU A 99 11.12 -6.28 -2.78
CA LEU A 99 10.24 -5.82 -1.72
C LEU A 99 9.77 -4.39 -1.94
N ILE A 100 10.69 -3.46 -2.25
CA ILE A 100 10.34 -2.05 -2.49
C ILE A 100 9.35 -1.96 -3.64
N LEU A 101 9.60 -2.64 -4.76
CA LEU A 101 8.69 -2.67 -5.90
C LEU A 101 7.29 -3.13 -5.50
N MET A 102 7.21 -4.26 -4.78
CA MET A 102 5.94 -4.81 -4.30
C MET A 102 5.20 -3.83 -3.38
N GLN A 103 5.90 -3.24 -2.40
CA GLN A 103 5.32 -2.26 -1.47
C GLN A 103 4.91 -0.97 -2.20
N SER A 104 5.66 -0.52 -3.21
CA SER A 104 5.31 0.64 -4.03
C SER A 104 4.03 0.41 -4.83
N VAL A 105 3.78 -0.80 -5.34
CA VAL A 105 2.50 -1.15 -5.98
C VAL A 105 1.34 -0.98 -4.99
N MET A 106 1.50 -1.48 -3.76
CA MET A 106 0.49 -1.32 -2.71
C MET A 106 0.28 0.16 -2.35
N VAL A 107 1.34 0.95 -2.21
CA VAL A 107 1.25 2.41 -2.00
C VAL A 107 0.53 3.11 -3.16
N GLY A 108 0.76 2.66 -4.39
CA GLY A 108 0.00 3.11 -5.56
C GLY A 108 -1.50 2.87 -5.38
N PHE A 109 -1.90 1.65 -5.01
CA PHE A 109 -3.31 1.34 -4.75
C PHE A 109 -3.90 2.16 -3.60
N ILE A 110 -3.17 2.34 -2.49
CA ILE A 110 -3.60 3.21 -1.39
C ILE A 110 -3.86 4.63 -1.90
N GLY A 111 -2.94 5.21 -2.67
CA GLY A 111 -3.11 6.55 -3.25
C GLY A 111 -4.34 6.65 -4.16
N ALA A 112 -4.59 5.64 -4.99
CA ALA A 112 -5.75 5.58 -5.86
C ALA A 112 -7.08 5.51 -5.08
N LEU A 113 -7.15 4.62 -4.09
CA LEU A 113 -8.34 4.40 -3.28
C LEU A 113 -8.61 5.61 -2.37
N LEU A 114 -7.58 6.18 -1.75
CA LEU A 114 -7.69 7.40 -0.95
C LEU A 114 -8.23 8.57 -1.78
N PHE A 115 -7.74 8.73 -3.00
CA PHE A 115 -8.24 9.73 -3.93
C PHE A 115 -9.72 9.51 -4.27
N GLN A 116 -10.15 8.27 -4.49
CA GLN A 116 -11.55 7.93 -4.76
C GLN A 116 -12.46 8.28 -3.57
N ILE A 117 -12.08 7.86 -2.35
CA ILE A 117 -12.84 8.17 -1.13
C ILE A 117 -12.98 9.68 -0.97
N ALA A 118 -11.87 10.41 -0.98
CA ALA A 118 -11.88 11.85 -0.76
C ALA A 118 -12.64 12.62 -1.85
N ARG A 119 -12.60 12.15 -3.10
CA ARG A 119 -13.37 12.74 -4.19
C ARG A 119 -14.87 12.46 -4.04
N ARG A 120 -15.25 11.27 -3.58
CA ARG A 120 -16.66 10.87 -3.38
C ARG A 120 -17.29 11.62 -2.21
N LEU A 121 -16.56 11.77 -1.10
CA LEU A 121 -17.07 12.42 0.11
C LEU A 121 -17.01 13.95 0.06
N PHE A 122 -16.06 14.51 -0.69
CA PHE A 122 -15.81 15.95 -0.73
C PHE A 122 -15.73 16.47 -2.17
N ASN A 123 -14.55 16.93 -2.58
CA ASN A 123 -14.30 17.49 -3.90
C ASN A 123 -12.90 17.10 -4.39
N ILE A 124 -12.62 17.47 -5.65
CA ILE A 124 -11.36 17.13 -6.32
C ILE A 124 -10.13 17.75 -5.64
N SER A 125 -10.26 18.93 -5.03
CA SER A 125 -9.16 19.62 -4.36
C SER A 125 -8.79 18.90 -3.07
N THR A 126 -9.78 18.46 -2.28
CA THR A 126 -9.56 17.63 -1.08
C THR A 126 -8.92 16.29 -1.44
N ALA A 127 -9.36 15.65 -2.54
CA ALA A 127 -8.76 14.40 -3.00
C ALA A 127 -7.27 14.53 -3.35
N LYS A 128 -6.88 15.64 -3.99
CA LYS A 128 -5.48 15.95 -4.26
C LYS A 128 -4.68 16.18 -2.98
N ALA A 129 -5.22 16.99 -2.07
CA ALA A 129 -4.58 17.28 -0.79
C ALA A 129 -4.35 16.00 0.03
N ALA A 130 -5.34 15.09 0.08
CA ALA A 130 -5.22 13.82 0.79
C ALA A 130 -4.05 12.97 0.28
N VAL A 131 -3.91 12.81 -1.05
CA VAL A 131 -2.80 12.06 -1.65
C VAL A 131 -1.45 12.74 -1.37
N ILE A 132 -1.38 14.07 -1.46
CA ILE A 132 -0.14 14.81 -1.17
C ILE A 132 0.27 14.64 0.29
N ILE A 133 -0.64 14.83 1.24
CA ILE A 133 -0.37 14.67 2.68
C ILE A 133 0.10 13.24 2.97
N PHE A 134 -0.58 12.24 2.39
CA PHE A 134 -0.18 10.83 2.49
C PHE A 134 1.26 10.61 2.00
N LEU A 135 1.61 11.18 0.84
CA LEU A 135 2.95 11.05 0.27
C LEU A 135 4.01 11.88 0.99
N LEU A 136 3.65 12.94 1.70
CA LEU A 136 4.60 13.70 2.52
C LEU A 136 4.92 12.98 3.85
N TYR A 137 4.14 11.96 4.22
CA TYR A 137 4.32 11.26 5.48
C TYR A 137 5.56 10.32 5.44
N PRO A 138 6.65 10.62 6.19
CA PRO A 138 7.93 9.92 6.04
C PRO A 138 7.86 8.41 6.33
N TRP A 139 6.93 8.01 7.21
CA TRP A 139 6.73 6.63 7.59
C TRP A 139 6.25 5.75 6.44
N VAL A 140 5.63 6.29 5.39
CA VAL A 140 5.30 5.52 4.17
C VAL A 140 6.57 4.93 3.58
N TYR A 141 7.61 5.76 3.41
CA TYR A 141 8.88 5.34 2.82
C TYR A 141 9.69 4.45 3.77
N TRP A 142 9.63 4.71 5.07
CA TRP A 142 10.28 3.86 6.07
C TRP A 142 9.72 2.44 6.05
N ASN A 143 8.40 2.29 5.96
CA ASN A 143 7.74 0.99 5.93
C ASN A 143 7.82 0.33 4.55
N ALA A 144 7.84 1.10 3.45
CA ALA A 144 7.94 0.53 2.11
C ALA A 144 9.33 -0.09 1.82
N LYS A 145 10.42 0.44 2.41
CA LYS A 145 11.78 -0.11 2.22
C LYS A 145 12.14 -1.29 3.14
N ASN A 146 11.26 -1.63 4.07
CA ASN A 146 11.49 -2.65 5.09
C ASN A 146 10.37 -3.71 5.06
N PRO A 147 10.67 -4.99 5.37
CA PRO A 147 9.68 -6.05 5.35
C PRO A 147 8.74 -5.93 6.57
N MET A 148 7.82 -4.97 6.52
CA MET A 148 6.88 -4.64 7.58
C MET A 148 5.43 -4.61 7.07
N THR A 149 4.51 -5.02 7.93
CA THR A 149 3.06 -5.08 7.66
C THR A 149 2.31 -3.75 7.41
N PRO A 150 2.75 -2.55 7.87
CA PRO A 150 1.89 -1.36 7.84
C PRO A 150 1.38 -0.95 6.45
N ILE A 151 2.14 -1.17 5.38
CA ILE A 151 1.70 -0.85 4.02
C ILE A 151 0.57 -1.79 3.58
N LEU A 152 0.70 -3.11 3.80
CA LEU A 152 -0.35 -4.07 3.51
C LEU A 152 -1.60 -3.78 4.37
N GLN A 153 -1.43 -3.51 5.66
CA GLN A 153 -2.54 -3.13 6.54
C GLN A 153 -3.25 -1.87 6.07
N GLY A 154 -2.49 -0.83 5.71
CA GLY A 154 -3.02 0.40 5.14
C GLY A 154 -3.82 0.17 3.85
N LEU A 155 -3.33 -0.71 2.97
CA LEU A 155 -4.06 -1.10 1.76
C LEU A 155 -5.40 -1.77 2.09
N LEU A 156 -5.40 -2.76 3.00
CA LEU A 156 -6.62 -3.47 3.38
C LEU A 156 -7.63 -2.56 4.08
N TYR A 157 -7.19 -1.68 4.97
CA TYR A 157 -8.06 -0.70 5.62
C TYR A 157 -8.63 0.32 4.64
N THR A 158 -7.83 0.81 3.69
CA THR A 158 -8.30 1.76 2.66
C THR A 158 -9.29 1.08 1.72
N LEU A 159 -9.05 -0.18 1.34
CA LEU A 159 -9.97 -0.97 0.53
C LEU A 159 -11.31 -1.18 1.25
N PHE A 160 -11.26 -1.59 2.53
CA PHE A 160 -12.45 -1.72 3.36
C PHE A 160 -13.24 -0.40 3.44
N ALA A 161 -12.54 0.74 3.63
CA ALA A 161 -13.17 2.05 3.66
C ALA A 161 -13.84 2.42 2.32
N VAL A 162 -13.26 2.06 1.17
CA VAL A 162 -13.90 2.23 -0.15
C VAL A 162 -15.18 1.40 -0.23
N LEU A 163 -15.13 0.12 0.14
CA LEU A 163 -16.29 -0.77 0.07
C LEU A 163 -17.42 -0.28 0.97
N LEU A 164 -17.10 0.13 2.19
CA LEU A 164 -18.07 0.72 3.12
C LEU A 164 -18.67 2.03 2.58
N CYS A 165 -17.84 2.90 1.99
CA CYS A 165 -18.29 4.13 1.35
C CYS A 165 -19.22 3.84 0.15
N ASN A 166 -18.93 2.80 -0.63
CA ASN A 166 -19.82 2.42 -1.72
C ASN A 166 -21.18 1.95 -1.19
N GLU A 167 -21.21 1.08 -0.18
CA GLU A 167 -22.45 0.57 0.40
C GLU A 167 -23.32 1.67 1.03
N LEU A 168 -22.70 2.58 1.79
CA LEU A 168 -23.42 3.65 2.50
C LEU A 168 -23.98 4.73 1.56
N PHE A 169 -23.33 4.99 0.43
CA PHE A 169 -23.71 6.10 -0.46
C PHE A 169 -24.30 5.64 -1.80
N ASP A 170 -24.38 4.34 -2.10
CA ASP A 170 -25.10 3.83 -3.28
C ASP A 170 -26.60 3.62 -3.01
N THR A 171 -27.00 3.45 -1.75
CA THR A 171 -28.41 3.24 -1.36
C THR A 171 -29.30 4.48 -1.58
N ASP A 172 -28.76 5.69 -1.42
CA ASP A 172 -29.49 6.94 -1.63
C ASP A 172 -29.92 7.18 -3.09
N ASN A 173 -29.21 6.59 -4.07
CA ASN A 173 -29.55 6.75 -5.49
C ASN A 173 -30.68 5.82 -5.96
N GLN A 174 -30.95 4.71 -5.24
CA GLN A 174 -31.98 3.75 -5.66
C GLN A 174 -33.39 4.10 -5.15
N SER A 175 -33.49 4.76 -3.99
CA SER A 175 -34.77 5.19 -3.43
C SER A 175 -35.46 6.25 -4.30
N ASP A 176 -34.71 7.20 -4.85
CA ASP A 176 -35.24 8.24 -5.75
C ASP A 176 -35.74 7.66 -7.08
N LEU A 177 -35.06 6.66 -7.65
CA LEU A 177 -35.48 6.02 -8.90
C LEU A 177 -36.77 5.20 -8.76
N SER A 178 -37.02 4.62 -7.59
CA SER A 178 -38.27 3.89 -7.30
C SER A 178 -39.49 4.82 -7.22
N THR A 179 -39.30 6.03 -6.70
CA THR A 179 -40.35 7.04 -6.57
C THR A 179 -40.77 7.59 -7.94
N TYR A 180 -39.82 7.74 -8.87
CA TYR A 180 -40.13 8.16 -10.25
C TYR A 180 -40.86 7.10 -11.08
N LYS A 181 -40.48 5.82 -10.98
CA LYS A 181 -41.17 4.75 -11.72
C LYS A 181 -42.64 4.62 -11.33
N THR A 182 -42.97 4.78 -10.06
CA THR A 182 -44.35 4.65 -9.55
C THR A 182 -45.26 5.77 -10.06
N LYS A 183 -44.75 7.00 -10.21
CA LYS A 183 -45.51 8.14 -10.77
C LYS A 183 -45.78 8.04 -12.27
N SER A 184 -44.96 7.31 -13.03
CA SER A 184 -45.12 7.16 -14.48
C SER A 184 -46.14 6.09 -14.89
N ARG A 185 -46.56 5.22 -13.97
CA ARG A 185 -47.50 4.10 -14.25
C ARG A 185 -48.96 4.43 -13.98
N THR A 186 -49.27 5.59 -13.40
CA THR A 186 -50.63 6.01 -13.03
C THR A 186 -51.17 7.15 -13.90
N ARG A 187 -50.55 7.43 -15.04
CA ARG A 187 -51.06 8.31 -16.10
C ARG A 187 -51.21 7.52 -17.38
#